data_AF-A0A843GCL5-F1
#
_entry.id   AF-A0A843GCL5-F1
#
_cell.length_a   1.000
_cell.length_b   1.000
_cell.length_c   1.000
_cell.angle_alpha   90.00
_cell.angle_beta   90.00
_cell.angle_gamma   90.00
#
_symmetry.space_group_name_H-M   'P 1'
#
loop_
_entity.id
_entity.type
_entity.pdbx_description
1 polymer ?
#
loop_
_entity_poly.entity_id
_entity_poly.type
_entity_poly.pdbx_seq_one_letter_code
_entity_poly.pdbx_strand_id
1 'polypeptide(L)'
;NVKVFDNDIYTPQGTAIIVKVLSKAKIPDFIYIENNRIFDCNRTAINFAEVENKSNITFFNNSIIISNSTFFNAFDSEGLMKDQKAIDNILFKGEFADLPIDSITINQGIHILGVDSKIEDIPLIISSSNIKFENISFIIQNGKDAFHLDNVENISFLNNTITVDSANYALVLNNSKINMVDNLIIINDYSPAILNDNGSYILYGENIIRTLADIDIESLNDSTLKITVYIVSDDNYDSIFNSAGNFYDDFDIAIGDTLKIANLTNKTIRIDIPLIISSYKDSIISNSTIILEDMASNTNISDLRFKLENRNLNKDFSFIIIKDGVSNLIIENNHFDVSNLIGDSKLSAIKIIGSDESAANIRILNNAFNLSGDSNSISAISALNEGFSSYDDITNTLTVLNNKISISNSREDGFSYGINLVNSLNPRISSNSIDVIGDTAFGLYLNKVSRPDIADNEIYENNALVSIVHSDNPTKDIQSAIDSAKDGDTIYLGNGLYAIKDSITVNKSVSIVGGRLLDNIDSNSNPLVSNDNPLFIVSGRNTVNFINMTLILDNNDLFALSKISNSTNPVGIDYPTINIKGADFQKRNDAVDGE
;
A
#
# COMPACT_ATOMS: atom_id res chain seq x y z
N ASN A 1 -51.06 -5.86 10.07
CA ASN A 1 -49.65 -5.86 9.66
C ASN A 1 -48.78 -6.08 10.88
N VAL A 2 -47.76 -6.93 10.76
CA VAL A 2 -46.70 -7.12 11.76
C VAL A 2 -45.39 -6.62 11.16
N LYS A 3 -44.59 -5.87 11.92
CA LYS A 3 -43.27 -5.38 11.49
C LYS A 3 -42.26 -5.66 12.58
N VAL A 4 -41.15 -6.30 12.23
CA VAL A 4 -40.00 -6.55 13.12
C VAL A 4 -38.76 -6.07 12.37
N PHE A 5 -38.21 -4.93 12.80
CA PHE A 5 -37.12 -4.29 12.07
C PHE A 5 -36.06 -3.68 12.99
N ASP A 6 -34.80 -3.68 12.53
CA ASP A 6 -33.64 -3.05 13.18
C ASP A 6 -33.37 -3.55 14.62
N ASN A 7 -33.47 -4.85 14.86
CA ASN A 7 -33.26 -5.43 16.19
C ASN A 7 -31.95 -6.21 16.31
N ASP A 8 -31.35 -6.14 17.50
CA ASP A 8 -30.33 -7.09 17.96
C ASP A 8 -30.99 -8.11 18.90
N ILE A 9 -31.02 -9.37 18.48
CA ILE A 9 -31.79 -10.41 19.16
C ILE A 9 -30.84 -11.51 19.65
N TYR A 10 -30.75 -11.65 20.98
CA TYR A 10 -29.95 -12.68 21.64
C TYR A 10 -30.86 -13.79 22.16
N THR A 11 -30.73 -15.00 21.63
CA THR A 11 -31.65 -16.11 21.96
C THR A 11 -30.95 -17.47 22.13
N PRO A 12 -30.15 -17.62 23.21
CA PRO A 12 -29.31 -18.80 23.43
C PRO A 12 -30.06 -20.14 23.55
N GLN A 13 -31.39 -20.13 23.76
CA GLN A 13 -32.17 -21.36 23.97
C GLN A 13 -33.43 -21.46 23.10
N GLY A 14 -33.60 -20.59 22.09
CA GLY A 14 -34.86 -20.51 21.35
C GLY A 14 -34.74 -20.07 19.89
N THR A 15 -35.89 -19.92 19.26
CA THR A 15 -36.03 -19.20 17.97
C THR A 15 -36.06 -17.70 18.25
N ALA A 16 -35.36 -16.90 17.46
CA ALA A 16 -35.23 -15.47 17.69
C ALA A 16 -36.54 -14.72 17.40
N ILE A 17 -37.16 -15.02 16.25
CA ILE A 17 -38.43 -14.43 15.84
C ILE A 17 -39.42 -15.56 15.52
N ILE A 18 -40.52 -15.64 16.27
CA ILE A 18 -41.61 -16.57 15.98
C ILE A 18 -42.86 -15.77 15.66
N VAL A 19 -43.43 -16.00 14.48
CA VAL A 19 -44.77 -15.51 14.11
C VAL A 19 -45.74 -16.68 14.11
N LYS A 20 -46.66 -16.69 15.08
CA LYS A 20 -47.66 -17.75 15.27
C LYS A 20 -49.06 -17.20 15.49
N VAL A 21 -50.07 -18.01 15.22
CA VAL A 21 -51.48 -17.62 15.41
C VAL A 21 -51.96 -18.09 16.77
N LEU A 22 -52.30 -17.16 17.66
CA LEU A 22 -52.95 -17.50 18.92
C LEU A 22 -54.44 -17.84 18.69
N SER A 23 -55.01 -18.71 19.53
CA SER A 23 -56.42 -19.12 19.41
C SER A 23 -57.35 -17.91 19.32
N LYS A 24 -58.20 -17.87 18.27
CA LYS A 24 -59.15 -16.79 17.94
C LYS A 24 -58.53 -15.47 17.47
N ALA A 25 -57.21 -15.39 17.26
CA ALA A 25 -56.60 -14.20 16.67
C ALA A 25 -56.82 -14.12 15.16
N LYS A 26 -56.98 -12.91 14.61
CA LYS A 26 -56.95 -12.69 13.16
C LYS A 26 -55.51 -12.87 12.67
N ILE A 27 -55.34 -13.58 11.56
CA ILE A 27 -54.04 -13.76 10.90
C ILE A 27 -53.62 -12.40 10.29
N PRO A 28 -52.36 -11.95 10.49
CA PRO A 28 -51.89 -10.72 9.87
C PRO A 28 -51.93 -10.84 8.33
N ASP A 29 -52.47 -9.83 7.67
CA ASP A 29 -52.49 -9.80 6.19
C ASP A 29 -51.07 -9.58 5.61
N PHE A 30 -50.22 -8.84 6.32
CA PHE A 30 -48.83 -8.54 5.94
C PHE A 30 -47.86 -8.67 7.13
N ILE A 31 -46.70 -9.26 6.89
CA ILE A 31 -45.61 -9.46 7.85
C ILE A 31 -44.30 -8.98 7.21
N TYR A 32 -43.59 -8.07 7.89
CA TYR A 32 -42.29 -7.55 7.45
C TYR A 32 -41.24 -7.87 8.52
N ILE A 33 -40.15 -8.53 8.13
CA ILE A 33 -39.04 -8.89 9.03
C ILE A 33 -37.73 -8.43 8.37
N GLU A 34 -37.18 -7.30 8.79
CA GLU A 34 -36.14 -6.61 8.03
C GLU A 34 -34.97 -6.18 8.94
N ASN A 35 -33.72 -6.24 8.45
CA ASN A 35 -32.54 -5.69 9.15
C ASN A 35 -32.33 -6.20 10.60
N ASN A 36 -32.69 -7.45 10.91
CA ASN A 36 -32.48 -8.00 12.25
C ASN A 36 -31.13 -8.73 12.32
N ARG A 37 -30.38 -8.53 13.41
CA ARG A 37 -29.14 -9.26 13.74
C ARG A 37 -29.42 -10.24 14.86
N ILE A 38 -29.21 -11.52 14.58
CA ILE A 38 -29.56 -12.61 15.48
C ILE A 38 -28.27 -13.26 15.99
N PHE A 39 -28.17 -13.34 17.31
CA PHE A 39 -27.03 -13.87 18.03
C PHE A 39 -27.40 -15.17 18.75
N ASP A 40 -26.51 -16.15 18.67
CA ASP A 40 -26.53 -17.37 19.49
C ASP A 40 -27.85 -18.18 19.40
N CYS A 41 -28.51 -18.23 18.25
CA CYS A 41 -29.80 -18.93 18.13
C CYS A 41 -29.65 -20.46 18.01
N ASN A 42 -29.99 -21.24 19.04
CA ASN A 42 -29.86 -22.70 19.01
C ASN A 42 -30.95 -23.45 18.19
N ARG A 43 -31.81 -22.73 17.46
CA ARG A 43 -32.90 -23.25 16.60
C ARG A 43 -33.00 -22.41 15.33
N THR A 44 -33.94 -22.75 14.42
CA THR A 44 -34.31 -21.88 13.29
C THR A 44 -34.47 -20.45 13.78
N ALA A 45 -33.75 -19.51 13.16
CA ALA A 45 -33.62 -18.13 13.65
C ALA A 45 -34.95 -17.37 13.54
N ILE A 46 -35.66 -17.55 12.42
CA ILE A 46 -36.96 -16.94 12.15
C ILE A 46 -37.93 -18.04 11.73
N ASN A 47 -39.04 -18.18 12.44
CA ASN A 47 -40.07 -19.18 12.15
C ASN A 47 -41.44 -18.52 11.98
N PHE A 48 -42.02 -18.70 10.79
CA PHE A 48 -43.37 -18.24 10.44
C PHE A 48 -44.21 -19.33 9.75
N ALA A 49 -43.88 -20.61 9.95
CA ALA A 49 -44.51 -21.73 9.25
C ALA A 49 -46.05 -21.77 9.41
N GLU A 50 -46.60 -21.31 10.53
CA GLU A 50 -48.05 -21.30 10.77
C GLU A 50 -48.83 -20.28 9.90
N VAL A 51 -48.13 -19.25 9.42
CA VAL A 51 -48.69 -18.09 8.71
C VAL A 51 -48.17 -17.95 7.27
N GLU A 52 -47.15 -18.71 6.87
CA GLU A 52 -46.46 -18.62 5.58
C GLU A 52 -47.42 -18.63 4.37
N ASN A 53 -48.41 -19.51 4.36
CA ASN A 53 -49.37 -19.64 3.27
C ASN A 53 -50.64 -18.78 3.44
N LYS A 54 -50.66 -17.91 4.45
CA LYS A 54 -51.86 -17.17 4.88
C LYS A 54 -51.62 -15.67 5.00
N SER A 55 -50.37 -15.23 4.87
CA SER A 55 -49.91 -13.86 5.02
C SER A 55 -48.97 -13.52 3.89
N ASN A 56 -48.95 -12.25 3.45
CA ASN A 56 -47.88 -11.75 2.60
C ASN A 56 -46.66 -11.46 3.47
N ILE A 57 -45.60 -12.27 3.33
CA ILE A 57 -44.38 -12.15 4.13
C ILE A 57 -43.27 -11.55 3.27
N THR A 58 -42.64 -10.50 3.79
CA THR A 58 -41.43 -9.91 3.21
C THR A 58 -40.34 -9.96 4.27
N PHE A 59 -39.16 -10.44 3.87
CA PHE A 59 -37.97 -10.41 4.69
C PHE A 59 -36.82 -9.84 3.86
N PHE A 60 -35.93 -9.11 4.53
CA PHE A 60 -34.81 -8.45 3.87
C PHE A 60 -33.68 -8.17 4.85
N ASN A 61 -32.45 -8.46 4.45
CA ASN A 61 -31.23 -8.15 5.18
C ASN A 61 -31.22 -8.66 6.65
N ASN A 62 -31.81 -9.83 6.90
CA ASN A 62 -31.69 -10.48 8.21
C ASN A 62 -30.40 -11.28 8.28
N SER A 63 -29.75 -11.25 9.43
CA SER A 63 -28.41 -11.79 9.62
C SER A 63 -28.32 -12.69 10.84
N ILE A 64 -27.61 -13.81 10.74
CA ILE A 64 -27.19 -14.61 11.89
C ILE A 64 -25.69 -14.42 12.09
N ILE A 65 -25.26 -14.15 13.32
CA ILE A 65 -23.85 -14.12 13.69
C ILE A 65 -23.50 -15.42 14.41
N ILE A 66 -22.46 -16.10 13.94
CA ILE A 66 -21.97 -17.35 14.53
C ILE A 66 -20.49 -17.22 14.91
N SER A 67 -20.11 -17.94 15.96
CA SER A 67 -18.72 -18.20 16.34
C SER A 67 -18.49 -19.71 16.36
N ASN A 68 -17.25 -20.15 16.58
CA ASN A 68 -16.95 -21.59 16.69
C ASN A 68 -17.86 -22.31 17.70
N SER A 69 -18.09 -21.72 18.88
CA SER A 69 -18.98 -22.29 19.91
C SER A 69 -20.45 -22.37 19.53
N THR A 70 -20.88 -21.59 18.53
CA THR A 70 -22.27 -21.54 18.06
C THR A 70 -22.40 -22.00 16.61
N PHE A 71 -21.37 -22.61 16.03
CA PHE A 71 -21.37 -23.09 14.65
C PHE A 71 -22.57 -24.00 14.35
N PHE A 72 -22.81 -24.97 15.24
CA PHE A 72 -23.92 -25.94 15.13
C PHE A 72 -25.31 -25.32 15.32
N ASN A 73 -25.42 -24.00 15.42
CA ASN A 73 -26.69 -23.30 15.37
C ASN A 73 -27.17 -23.12 13.93
N ALA A 74 -26.28 -22.69 13.04
CA ALA A 74 -26.56 -22.52 11.62
C ALA A 74 -26.34 -23.80 10.80
N PHE A 75 -25.46 -24.68 11.27
CA PHE A 75 -25.09 -25.93 10.60
C PHE A 75 -25.47 -27.15 11.45
N ASP A 76 -25.71 -28.29 10.81
CA ASP A 76 -25.94 -29.55 11.52
C ASP A 76 -24.62 -30.26 11.87
N SER A 77 -24.72 -31.45 12.48
CA SER A 77 -23.56 -32.22 12.92
C SER A 77 -22.68 -32.75 11.79
N GLU A 78 -23.14 -32.71 10.55
CA GLU A 78 -22.36 -33.09 9.35
C GLU A 78 -21.78 -31.85 8.66
N GLY A 79 -22.05 -30.64 9.18
CA GLY A 79 -21.64 -29.38 8.59
C GLY A 79 -22.54 -28.90 7.46
N LEU A 80 -23.71 -29.53 7.26
CA LEU A 80 -24.71 -29.08 6.29
C LEU A 80 -25.46 -27.87 6.85
N MET A 81 -25.58 -26.83 6.03
CA MET A 81 -26.36 -25.65 6.38
C MET A 81 -27.83 -26.04 6.60
N LYS A 82 -28.36 -25.67 7.77
CA LYS A 82 -29.78 -25.83 8.07
C LYS A 82 -30.59 -24.86 7.23
N ASP A 83 -31.85 -25.20 6.95
CA ASP A 83 -32.76 -24.30 6.24
C ASP A 83 -32.92 -22.96 6.99
N GLN A 84 -32.42 -21.89 6.37
CA GLN A 84 -32.51 -20.51 6.85
C GLN A 84 -33.25 -19.62 5.84
N LYS A 85 -34.43 -20.04 5.38
CA LYS A 85 -35.24 -19.35 4.35
C LYS A 85 -35.41 -17.83 4.51
N ALA A 86 -35.37 -17.30 5.73
CA ALA A 86 -35.62 -15.89 6.03
C ALA A 86 -34.36 -15.10 6.41
N ILE A 87 -33.19 -15.68 6.19
CA ILE A 87 -31.89 -15.10 6.52
C ILE A 87 -31.13 -14.85 5.22
N ASP A 88 -30.65 -13.62 5.06
CA ASP A 88 -29.93 -13.16 3.89
C ASP A 88 -28.41 -13.24 4.10
N ASN A 89 -27.95 -13.10 5.35
CA ASN A 89 -26.53 -13.11 5.69
C ASN A 89 -26.20 -14.05 6.86
N ILE A 90 -25.08 -14.77 6.76
CA ILE A 90 -24.40 -15.40 7.90
C ILE A 90 -23.06 -14.70 8.11
N LEU A 91 -22.83 -14.23 9.32
CA LEU A 91 -21.58 -13.60 9.73
C LEU A 91 -20.79 -14.60 10.55
N PHE A 92 -19.67 -15.05 10.00
CA PHE A 92 -18.65 -15.76 10.76
C PHE A 92 -17.92 -14.73 11.64
N LYS A 93 -17.59 -15.10 12.88
CA LYS A 93 -16.85 -14.24 13.80
C LYS A 93 -15.78 -15.03 14.52
N GLY A 94 -14.53 -14.63 14.34
CA GLY A 94 -13.36 -15.28 14.95
C GLY A 94 -12.93 -16.55 14.23
N GLU A 95 -12.24 -17.42 14.96
CA GLU A 95 -11.57 -18.60 14.43
C GLU A 95 -12.44 -19.87 14.56
N PHE A 96 -12.61 -20.58 13.44
CA PHE A 96 -13.32 -21.85 13.30
C PHE A 96 -12.28 -22.94 13.01
N ALA A 97 -11.91 -23.67 14.05
CA ALA A 97 -10.97 -24.78 14.02
C ALA A 97 -11.50 -25.90 14.93
N ASP A 98 -11.01 -27.13 14.73
CA ASP A 98 -11.35 -28.32 15.52
C ASP A 98 -12.85 -28.65 15.59
N LEU A 99 -13.64 -28.21 14.59
CA LEU A 99 -15.04 -28.62 14.49
C LEU A 99 -15.11 -30.10 14.09
N PRO A 100 -15.97 -30.92 14.73
CA PRO A 100 -16.11 -32.34 14.43
C PRO A 100 -16.94 -32.58 13.15
N ILE A 101 -16.54 -31.93 12.05
CA ILE A 101 -17.16 -32.02 10.72
C ILE A 101 -16.06 -32.18 9.67
N ASP A 102 -16.39 -32.82 8.56
CA ASP A 102 -15.44 -33.00 7.46
C ASP A 102 -15.42 -31.79 6.51
N SER A 103 -16.53 -31.05 6.41
CA SER A 103 -16.70 -29.89 5.52
C SER A 103 -17.87 -29.01 5.98
N ILE A 104 -17.93 -27.77 5.46
CA ILE A 104 -19.10 -26.89 5.55
C ILE A 104 -19.83 -26.93 4.21
N THR A 105 -21.09 -27.36 4.19
CA THR A 105 -21.89 -27.43 2.96
C THR A 105 -22.91 -26.29 2.89
N ILE A 106 -22.81 -25.43 1.87
CA ILE A 106 -23.74 -24.34 1.58
C ILE A 106 -24.65 -24.75 0.43
N ASN A 107 -25.91 -25.03 0.75
CA ASN A 107 -26.93 -25.58 -0.14
C ASN A 107 -28.10 -24.61 -0.42
N GLN A 108 -27.96 -23.34 -0.04
CA GLN A 108 -28.92 -22.28 -0.31
C GLN A 108 -28.22 -20.96 -0.64
N GLY A 109 -28.85 -20.13 -1.47
CA GLY A 109 -28.36 -18.79 -1.78
C GLY A 109 -28.34 -17.92 -0.53
N ILE A 110 -27.15 -17.43 -0.16
CA ILE A 110 -26.93 -16.62 1.04
C ILE A 110 -25.61 -15.84 0.94
N HIS A 111 -25.50 -14.72 1.64
CA HIS A 111 -24.22 -14.03 1.81
C HIS A 111 -23.51 -14.51 3.07
N ILE A 112 -22.22 -14.80 2.97
CA ILE A 112 -21.35 -15.25 4.04
C ILE A 112 -20.25 -14.21 4.21
N LEU A 113 -20.23 -13.55 5.37
CA LEU A 113 -19.31 -12.46 5.66
C LEU A 113 -18.44 -12.81 6.87
N GLY A 114 -17.16 -12.46 6.80
CA GLY A 114 -16.23 -12.56 7.89
C GLY A 114 -16.15 -11.28 8.70
N VAL A 115 -16.16 -11.43 10.03
CA VAL A 115 -15.76 -10.40 10.99
C VAL A 115 -14.55 -10.94 11.73
N ASP A 116 -13.34 -10.51 11.34
CA ASP A 116 -12.07 -11.06 11.82
C ASP A 116 -12.08 -12.60 11.79
N SER A 117 -12.53 -13.15 10.67
CA SER A 117 -12.89 -14.57 10.57
C SER A 117 -11.81 -15.41 9.92
N LYS A 118 -11.57 -16.56 10.53
CA LYS A 118 -10.60 -17.55 10.09
C LYS A 118 -11.22 -18.93 10.12
N ILE A 119 -11.12 -19.69 9.04
CA ILE A 119 -11.59 -21.09 8.95
C ILE A 119 -10.38 -21.96 8.67
N GLU A 120 -10.11 -22.91 9.56
CA GLU A 120 -8.94 -23.79 9.48
C GLU A 120 -9.35 -25.24 9.18
N ASP A 121 -8.69 -25.86 8.19
CA ASP A 121 -8.75 -27.29 7.87
C ASP A 121 -10.14 -27.89 7.59
N ILE A 122 -11.11 -27.02 7.29
CA ILE A 122 -12.50 -27.38 6.99
C ILE A 122 -12.85 -26.87 5.57
N PRO A 123 -12.89 -27.77 4.57
CA PRO A 123 -13.33 -27.46 3.21
C PRO A 123 -14.76 -26.91 3.13
N LEU A 124 -15.04 -26.14 2.09
CA LEU A 124 -16.37 -25.66 1.75
C LEU A 124 -16.91 -26.35 0.50
N ILE A 125 -18.11 -26.90 0.62
CA ILE A 125 -18.86 -27.50 -0.50
C ILE A 125 -20.04 -26.58 -0.83
N ILE A 126 -20.12 -26.12 -2.07
CA ILE A 126 -21.13 -25.16 -2.53
C ILE A 126 -21.99 -25.84 -3.60
N SER A 127 -23.27 -26.03 -3.28
CA SER A 127 -24.25 -26.72 -4.13
C SER A 127 -25.47 -25.85 -4.47
N SER A 128 -25.37 -24.54 -4.27
CA SER A 128 -26.42 -23.57 -4.60
C SER A 128 -25.85 -22.31 -5.24
N SER A 129 -26.69 -21.62 -6.01
CA SER A 129 -26.35 -20.38 -6.71
C SER A 129 -26.64 -19.13 -5.88
N ASN A 130 -26.11 -17.98 -6.30
CA ASN A 130 -26.31 -16.67 -5.67
C ASN A 130 -25.72 -16.61 -4.25
N ILE A 131 -24.45 -16.96 -4.12
CA ILE A 131 -23.71 -16.92 -2.85
C ILE A 131 -22.59 -15.89 -2.95
N LYS A 132 -22.37 -15.16 -1.86
CA LYS A 132 -21.27 -14.20 -1.73
C LYS A 132 -20.40 -14.59 -0.53
N PHE A 133 -19.09 -14.69 -0.70
CA PHE A 133 -18.10 -14.83 0.37
C PHE A 133 -17.28 -13.55 0.47
N GLU A 134 -17.20 -12.97 1.66
CA GLU A 134 -16.53 -11.69 1.86
C GLU A 134 -15.73 -11.61 3.17
N ASN A 135 -14.48 -11.12 3.12
CA ASN A 135 -13.64 -10.82 4.29
C ASN A 135 -13.33 -12.03 5.20
N ILE A 136 -13.11 -13.22 4.61
CA ILE A 136 -12.79 -14.44 5.37
C ILE A 136 -11.37 -14.92 5.03
N SER A 137 -10.63 -15.36 6.04
CA SER A 137 -9.38 -16.09 5.88
C SER A 137 -9.64 -17.60 5.94
N PHE A 138 -9.36 -18.31 4.86
CA PHE A 138 -9.42 -19.77 4.76
C PHE A 138 -8.00 -20.30 4.80
N ILE A 139 -7.69 -21.18 5.75
CA ILE A 139 -6.40 -21.84 5.86
C ILE A 139 -6.66 -23.35 5.82
N ILE A 140 -6.50 -23.95 4.65
CA ILE A 140 -6.83 -25.35 4.42
C ILE A 140 -5.53 -26.12 4.22
N GLN A 141 -5.20 -26.92 5.22
CA GLN A 141 -4.03 -27.78 5.26
C GLN A 141 -4.47 -29.25 5.26
N ASN A 142 -3.49 -30.14 5.25
CA ASN A 142 -3.62 -31.59 5.36
C ASN A 142 -4.24 -32.27 4.12
N GLY A 143 -3.90 -31.84 2.91
CA GLY A 143 -4.30 -32.64 1.75
C GLY A 143 -5.78 -32.50 1.35
N LYS A 144 -6.41 -31.34 1.64
CA LYS A 144 -7.80 -31.04 1.27
C LYS A 144 -7.91 -29.81 0.37
N ASP A 145 -8.84 -29.84 -0.59
CA ASP A 145 -9.23 -28.67 -1.37
C ASP A 145 -10.03 -27.68 -0.51
N ALA A 146 -9.89 -26.38 -0.78
CA ALA A 146 -10.57 -25.38 0.02
C ALA A 146 -12.04 -25.21 -0.38
N PHE A 147 -12.33 -25.17 -1.68
CA PHE A 147 -13.68 -24.97 -2.19
C PHE A 147 -14.02 -25.98 -3.29
N HIS A 148 -15.19 -26.60 -3.18
CA HIS A 148 -15.80 -27.40 -4.24
C HIS A 148 -17.12 -26.77 -4.68
N LEU A 149 -17.22 -26.41 -5.96
CA LEU A 149 -18.38 -25.80 -6.57
C LEU A 149 -18.92 -26.73 -7.68
N ASP A 150 -20.18 -27.12 -7.57
CA ASP A 150 -20.79 -28.08 -8.50
C ASP A 150 -22.13 -27.57 -9.05
N ASN A 151 -22.16 -27.28 -10.36
CA ASN A 151 -23.33 -26.80 -11.09
C ASN A 151 -23.97 -25.53 -10.49
N VAL A 152 -23.14 -24.57 -10.06
CA VAL A 152 -23.59 -23.34 -9.41
C VAL A 152 -23.31 -22.09 -10.25
N GLU A 153 -24.15 -21.07 -10.11
CA GLU A 153 -23.99 -19.79 -10.81
C GLU A 153 -24.06 -18.60 -9.85
N ASN A 154 -23.52 -17.46 -10.29
CA ASN A 154 -23.52 -16.21 -9.52
C ASN A 154 -22.87 -16.36 -8.14
N ILE A 155 -21.72 -17.04 -8.08
CA ILE A 155 -20.91 -17.09 -6.87
C ILE A 155 -19.91 -15.94 -6.88
N SER A 156 -19.77 -15.21 -5.78
CA SER A 156 -18.84 -14.09 -5.69
C SER A 156 -17.90 -14.26 -4.50
N PHE A 157 -16.60 -14.15 -4.74
CA PHE A 157 -15.55 -14.07 -3.72
C PHE A 157 -14.98 -12.66 -3.71
N LEU A 158 -15.06 -11.96 -2.56
CA LEU A 158 -14.54 -10.61 -2.42
C LEU A 158 -13.63 -10.47 -1.18
N ASN A 159 -12.42 -9.96 -1.36
CA ASN A 159 -11.50 -9.66 -0.26
C ASN A 159 -11.29 -10.83 0.71
N ASN A 160 -11.20 -12.05 0.18
CA ASN A 160 -10.88 -13.23 0.98
C ASN A 160 -9.38 -13.53 0.90
N THR A 161 -8.84 -14.18 1.94
CA THR A 161 -7.51 -14.80 1.88
C THR A 161 -7.69 -16.31 1.87
N ILE A 162 -7.18 -17.02 0.87
CA ILE A 162 -7.28 -18.48 0.75
C ILE A 162 -5.88 -19.06 0.73
N THR A 163 -5.52 -19.83 1.75
CA THR A 163 -4.22 -20.52 1.85
C THR A 163 -4.44 -22.01 1.74
N VAL A 164 -3.77 -22.66 0.77
CA VAL A 164 -3.83 -24.12 0.56
C VAL A 164 -2.44 -24.76 0.57
N ASP A 165 -2.37 -26.00 1.07
CA ASP A 165 -1.14 -26.80 1.12
C ASP A 165 -0.94 -27.76 -0.07
N SER A 166 0.12 -28.57 0.01
CA SER A 166 0.94 -29.04 -1.11
C SER A 166 0.36 -30.07 -2.08
N ALA A 167 -0.95 -30.29 -2.11
CA ALA A 167 -1.57 -31.23 -3.04
C ALA A 167 -2.94 -30.77 -3.56
N ASN A 168 -3.40 -29.58 -3.19
CA ASN A 168 -4.82 -29.25 -3.29
C ASN A 168 -5.08 -27.94 -4.03
N TYR A 169 -6.32 -27.80 -4.46
CA TYR A 169 -6.83 -26.65 -5.15
C TYR A 169 -7.48 -25.67 -4.16
N ALA A 170 -7.23 -24.38 -4.36
CA ALA A 170 -8.02 -23.35 -3.70
C ALA A 170 -9.48 -23.40 -4.17
N LEU A 171 -9.71 -23.64 -5.47
CA LEU A 171 -11.05 -23.84 -6.01
C LEU A 171 -11.11 -25.03 -6.97
N VAL A 172 -12.10 -25.89 -6.78
CA VAL A 172 -12.48 -26.96 -7.71
C VAL A 172 -13.85 -26.61 -8.29
N LEU A 173 -13.90 -26.38 -9.60
CA LEU A 173 -15.07 -25.90 -10.32
C LEU A 173 -15.59 -26.95 -11.31
N ASN A 174 -16.84 -27.36 -11.13
CA ASN A 174 -17.57 -28.24 -12.04
C ASN A 174 -18.80 -27.48 -12.56
N ASN A 175 -18.84 -27.19 -13.86
CA ASN A 175 -19.88 -26.44 -14.56
C ASN A 175 -20.42 -25.22 -13.77
N SER A 176 -19.52 -24.38 -13.26
CA SER A 176 -19.84 -23.31 -12.31
C SER A 176 -19.43 -21.92 -12.83
N LYS A 177 -20.21 -20.89 -12.45
CA LYS A 177 -19.94 -19.48 -12.82
C LYS A 177 -19.63 -18.65 -11.60
N ILE A 178 -18.39 -18.13 -11.53
CA ILE A 178 -17.91 -17.37 -10.38
C ILE A 178 -17.34 -16.01 -10.80
N ASN A 179 -17.37 -15.08 -9.84
CA ASN A 179 -16.69 -13.79 -9.91
C ASN A 179 -15.74 -13.68 -8.72
N MET A 180 -14.49 -13.31 -8.96
CA MET A 180 -13.49 -13.12 -7.92
C MET A 180 -12.93 -11.70 -8.02
N VAL A 181 -12.93 -10.95 -6.92
CA VAL A 181 -12.40 -9.57 -6.84
C VAL A 181 -11.64 -9.40 -5.52
N ASP A 182 -10.45 -8.78 -5.54
CA ASP A 182 -9.65 -8.46 -4.35
C ASP A 182 -9.23 -9.65 -3.47
N ASN A 183 -9.25 -10.88 -3.97
CA ASN A 183 -8.86 -12.04 -3.16
C ASN A 183 -7.34 -12.26 -3.20
N LEU A 184 -6.77 -12.72 -2.09
CA LEU A 184 -5.39 -13.20 -1.97
C LEU A 184 -5.39 -14.72 -1.87
N ILE A 185 -4.89 -15.41 -2.89
CA ILE A 185 -4.76 -16.88 -2.90
C ILE A 185 -3.29 -17.22 -2.72
N ILE A 186 -2.96 -17.99 -1.68
CA ILE A 186 -1.62 -18.44 -1.34
C ILE A 186 -1.57 -19.96 -1.49
N ILE A 187 -0.68 -20.46 -2.34
CA ILE A 187 -0.51 -21.90 -2.58
C ILE A 187 0.91 -22.28 -2.18
N ASN A 188 1.01 -23.23 -1.26
CA ASN A 188 2.30 -23.56 -0.67
C ASN A 188 3.13 -24.56 -1.51
N ASP A 189 2.60 -25.13 -2.60
CA ASP A 189 3.34 -26.12 -3.43
C ASP A 189 2.81 -26.31 -4.89
N TYR A 190 3.29 -27.35 -5.59
CA TYR A 190 3.16 -27.67 -7.03
C TYR A 190 1.77 -27.78 -7.70
N SER A 191 0.64 -27.61 -6.99
CA SER A 191 -0.70 -27.78 -7.60
C SER A 191 -1.23 -26.48 -8.23
N PRO A 192 -1.99 -26.53 -9.33
CA PRO A 192 -2.72 -25.37 -9.84
C PRO A 192 -3.59 -24.75 -8.73
N ALA A 193 -3.70 -23.42 -8.71
CA ALA A 193 -4.58 -22.72 -7.78
C ALA A 193 -6.04 -23.18 -7.88
N ILE A 194 -6.48 -23.41 -9.12
CA ILE A 194 -7.88 -23.61 -9.48
C ILE A 194 -7.95 -24.78 -10.46
N LEU A 195 -8.75 -25.78 -10.14
CA LEU A 195 -9.15 -26.83 -11.06
C LEU A 195 -10.47 -26.44 -11.72
N ASN A 196 -10.47 -26.22 -13.03
CA ASN A 196 -11.63 -25.75 -13.78
C ASN A 196 -12.00 -26.75 -14.88
N ASP A 197 -13.28 -27.15 -14.97
CA ASP A 197 -13.74 -27.91 -16.14
C ASP A 197 -14.03 -26.99 -17.35
N ASN A 198 -14.25 -27.58 -18.53
CA ASN A 198 -14.53 -26.84 -19.76
C ASN A 198 -15.90 -26.12 -19.75
N GLY A 199 -16.77 -26.39 -18.76
CA GLY A 199 -18.09 -25.77 -18.64
C GLY A 199 -18.14 -24.57 -17.69
N SER A 200 -17.09 -24.39 -16.88
CA SER A 200 -17.02 -23.38 -15.83
C SER A 200 -16.42 -22.06 -16.33
N TYR A 201 -16.93 -20.96 -15.80
CA TYR A 201 -16.54 -19.59 -16.17
C TYR A 201 -16.12 -18.79 -14.94
N ILE A 202 -14.98 -18.13 -15.04
CA ILE A 202 -14.43 -17.27 -13.98
C ILE A 202 -14.26 -15.86 -14.54
N LEU A 203 -14.93 -14.89 -13.93
CA LEU A 203 -14.61 -13.48 -14.14
C LEU A 203 -13.55 -13.08 -13.10
N TYR A 204 -12.35 -12.74 -13.56
CA TYR A 204 -11.28 -12.24 -12.70
C TYR A 204 -11.32 -10.70 -12.64
N GLY A 205 -11.45 -10.16 -11.43
CA GLY A 205 -11.06 -8.80 -11.06
C GLY A 205 -9.65 -8.76 -10.45
N GLU A 206 -9.38 -7.77 -9.59
CA GLU A 206 -8.08 -7.50 -8.94
C GLU A 206 -7.65 -8.57 -7.91
N ASN A 207 -7.46 -9.82 -8.33
CA ASN A 207 -7.01 -10.90 -7.42
C ASN A 207 -5.49 -11.08 -7.47
N ILE A 208 -4.89 -11.46 -6.34
CA ILE A 208 -3.47 -11.80 -6.23
C ILE A 208 -3.35 -13.30 -5.97
N ILE A 209 -2.60 -14.01 -6.82
CA ILE A 209 -2.22 -15.41 -6.59
C ILE A 209 -0.73 -15.43 -6.23
N ARG A 210 -0.35 -16.11 -5.15
CA ARG A 210 1.03 -16.22 -4.65
C ARG A 210 1.40 -17.69 -4.47
N THR A 211 2.51 -18.12 -5.07
CA THR A 211 3.07 -19.46 -4.86
C THR A 211 4.32 -19.39 -3.97
N LEU A 212 4.43 -20.24 -2.96
CA LEU A 212 5.56 -20.23 -2.00
C LEU A 212 6.71 -21.18 -2.34
N ALA A 213 6.57 -22.06 -3.36
CA ALA A 213 7.61 -23.04 -3.74
C ALA A 213 8.20 -22.78 -5.15
N ASP A 214 9.48 -23.15 -5.35
CA ASP A 214 10.18 -23.16 -6.64
C ASP A 214 9.71 -24.36 -7.49
N ILE A 215 9.11 -24.08 -8.65
CA ILE A 215 8.49 -25.12 -9.49
C ILE A 215 9.45 -25.56 -10.60
N ASP A 216 9.70 -26.87 -10.73
CA ASP A 216 10.27 -27.55 -11.89
C ASP A 216 9.11 -28.19 -12.67
N ILE A 217 8.90 -27.86 -13.96
CA ILE A 217 7.72 -28.32 -14.73
C ILE A 217 8.15 -29.27 -15.86
N GLU A 218 7.85 -30.56 -15.70
CA GLU A 218 7.59 -31.46 -16.84
C GLU A 218 6.18 -32.06 -16.71
N SER A 219 5.39 -31.83 -17.77
CA SER A 219 4.08 -32.43 -18.09
C SER A 219 2.84 -31.92 -17.33
N LEU A 220 1.92 -31.28 -18.05
CA LEU A 220 0.45 -31.34 -17.85
C LEU A 220 -0.24 -30.74 -19.11
N ASN A 221 -0.98 -31.58 -19.81
CA ASN A 221 -1.82 -31.26 -20.98
C ASN A 221 -3.29 -31.36 -20.57
N ASP A 222 -4.00 -30.23 -20.36
CA ASP A 222 -5.40 -30.07 -20.77
C ASP A 222 -5.87 -28.62 -20.61
N SER A 223 -6.88 -28.23 -21.40
CA SER A 223 -7.38 -26.87 -21.68
C SER A 223 -8.05 -26.14 -20.50
N THR A 224 -7.34 -26.01 -19.38
CA THR A 224 -7.71 -25.23 -18.19
C THR A 224 -7.00 -23.86 -18.22
N LEU A 225 -7.44 -22.87 -17.44
CA LEU A 225 -6.71 -21.60 -17.28
C LEU A 225 -5.34 -21.92 -16.65
N LYS A 226 -4.37 -22.14 -17.52
CA LYS A 226 -3.06 -22.68 -17.18
C LYS A 226 -2.20 -21.52 -16.72
N ILE A 227 -2.21 -21.24 -15.41
CA ILE A 227 -1.18 -20.39 -14.81
C ILE A 227 0.14 -21.13 -15.01
N THR A 228 0.89 -20.67 -15.99
CA THR A 228 2.16 -21.29 -16.38
C THR A 228 3.27 -20.57 -15.64
N VAL A 229 4.22 -21.35 -15.12
CA VAL A 229 5.43 -20.80 -14.51
C VAL A 229 6.56 -20.89 -15.51
N TYR A 230 7.09 -19.73 -15.86
CA TYR A 230 8.23 -19.57 -16.74
C TYR A 230 9.46 -19.23 -15.91
N ILE A 231 10.51 -20.06 -15.98
CA ILE A 231 11.81 -19.72 -15.40
C ILE A 231 12.64 -19.00 -16.45
N VAL A 232 13.06 -17.77 -16.17
CA VAL A 232 13.92 -16.98 -17.07
C VAL A 232 15.31 -16.91 -16.48
N SER A 233 16.30 -17.27 -17.28
CA SER A 233 17.73 -17.23 -16.96
C SER A 233 18.51 -16.70 -18.16
N ASP A 234 19.80 -16.43 -17.98
CA ASP A 234 20.68 -16.08 -19.11
C ASP A 234 20.67 -17.13 -20.24
N ASP A 235 20.50 -18.41 -19.91
CA ASP A 235 20.60 -19.52 -20.86
C ASP A 235 19.39 -19.62 -21.81
N ASN A 236 18.22 -19.19 -21.35
CA ASN A 236 16.97 -19.30 -22.12
C ASN A 236 16.31 -17.94 -22.41
N TYR A 237 16.91 -16.83 -21.98
CA TYR A 237 16.37 -15.49 -22.20
C TYR A 237 16.03 -15.23 -23.69
N ASP A 238 16.96 -15.53 -24.60
CA ASP A 238 16.79 -15.25 -26.05
C ASP A 238 15.74 -16.18 -26.71
N SER A 239 15.21 -17.18 -25.99
CA SER A 239 14.10 -18.02 -26.45
C SER A 239 12.73 -17.51 -26.00
N ILE A 240 12.70 -16.64 -25.00
CA ILE A 240 11.49 -16.08 -24.39
C ILE A 240 11.29 -14.63 -24.84
N PHE A 241 12.39 -13.87 -24.83
CA PHE A 241 12.40 -12.44 -25.14
C PHE A 241 13.21 -12.15 -26.40
N ASN A 242 12.75 -11.18 -27.17
CA ASN A 242 13.53 -10.62 -28.26
C ASN A 242 14.63 -9.67 -27.74
N SER A 243 15.44 -9.14 -28.65
CA SER A 243 16.56 -8.25 -28.31
C SER A 243 16.16 -6.91 -27.68
N ALA A 244 14.90 -6.49 -27.81
CA ALA A 244 14.36 -5.30 -27.15
C ALA A 244 13.80 -5.59 -25.75
N GLY A 245 13.64 -6.87 -25.40
CA GLY A 245 13.12 -7.31 -24.11
C GLY A 245 11.64 -7.69 -24.10
N ASN A 246 10.94 -7.62 -25.22
CA ASN A 246 9.53 -8.04 -25.28
C ASN A 246 9.45 -9.55 -25.46
N PHE A 247 8.37 -10.17 -25.00
CA PHE A 247 8.02 -11.53 -25.42
C PHE A 247 7.95 -11.64 -26.95
N TYR A 248 8.23 -12.81 -27.49
CA TYR A 248 7.93 -13.09 -28.90
C TYR A 248 6.40 -13.13 -29.11
N ASP A 249 5.92 -12.67 -30.27
CA ASP A 249 4.48 -12.61 -30.59
C ASP A 249 3.77 -13.97 -30.48
N ASP A 250 4.51 -15.06 -30.64
CA ASP A 250 4.02 -16.45 -30.54
C ASP A 250 4.36 -17.12 -29.20
N PHE A 251 4.92 -16.40 -28.24
CA PHE A 251 5.17 -16.91 -26.90
C PHE A 251 3.85 -16.99 -26.12
N ASP A 252 3.53 -18.18 -25.62
CA ASP A 252 2.25 -18.50 -24.96
C ASP A 252 2.19 -17.97 -23.52
N ILE A 253 2.20 -16.65 -23.33
CA ILE A 253 2.06 -16.02 -22.01
C ILE A 253 0.67 -15.38 -21.84
N ALA A 254 0.05 -15.65 -20.69
CA ALA A 254 -1.28 -15.19 -20.36
C ALA A 254 -1.30 -14.34 -19.08
N ILE A 255 -2.41 -13.62 -18.89
CA ILE A 255 -2.66 -12.82 -17.69
C ILE A 255 -2.61 -13.72 -16.45
N GLY A 256 -1.83 -13.31 -15.44
CA GLY A 256 -1.70 -14.04 -14.17
C GLY A 256 -0.65 -15.14 -14.19
N ASP A 257 0.04 -15.37 -15.32
CA ASP A 257 1.19 -16.27 -15.36
C ASP A 257 2.33 -15.78 -14.44
N THR A 258 3.17 -16.72 -14.03
CA THR A 258 4.30 -16.44 -13.14
C THR A 258 5.62 -16.47 -13.91
N LEU A 259 6.38 -15.38 -13.81
CA LEU A 259 7.74 -15.28 -14.30
C LEU A 259 8.72 -15.41 -13.12
N LYS A 260 9.33 -16.58 -12.99
CA LYS A 260 10.39 -16.86 -12.01
C LYS A 260 11.74 -16.44 -12.60
N ILE A 261 12.38 -15.42 -12.02
CA ILE A 261 13.65 -14.91 -12.51
C ILE A 261 14.80 -15.63 -11.81
N ALA A 262 15.53 -16.43 -12.57
CA ALA A 262 16.80 -17.01 -12.17
C ALA A 262 17.95 -16.01 -12.40
N ASN A 263 19.21 -16.46 -12.31
CA ASN A 263 20.35 -15.59 -12.59
C ASN A 263 20.24 -14.98 -13.99
N LEU A 264 20.29 -13.65 -14.05
CA LEU A 264 20.07 -12.89 -15.28
C LEU A 264 21.01 -11.69 -15.33
N THR A 265 21.72 -11.53 -16.45
CA THR A 265 22.83 -10.56 -16.56
C THR A 265 22.73 -9.71 -17.82
N ASN A 266 22.77 -8.38 -17.65
CA ASN A 266 22.73 -7.41 -18.75
C ASN A 266 21.51 -7.57 -19.69
N LYS A 267 20.34 -7.88 -19.12
CA LYS A 267 19.09 -8.08 -19.86
C LYS A 267 18.08 -6.97 -19.58
N THR A 268 17.10 -6.83 -20.46
CA THR A 268 15.97 -5.90 -20.27
C THR A 268 14.69 -6.69 -20.44
N ILE A 269 13.88 -6.84 -19.42
CA ILE A 269 12.57 -7.49 -19.52
C ILE A 269 11.51 -6.40 -19.67
N ARG A 270 10.69 -6.46 -20.72
CA ARG A 270 9.54 -5.58 -20.92
C ARG A 270 8.27 -6.40 -20.74
N ILE A 271 7.42 -5.93 -19.84
CA ILE A 271 6.17 -6.55 -19.48
C ILE A 271 5.05 -5.63 -19.92
N ASP A 272 4.16 -6.14 -20.74
CA ASP A 272 2.96 -5.50 -21.26
C ASP A 272 1.73 -6.39 -21.03
N ILE A 273 1.78 -7.24 -20.01
CA ILE A 273 0.67 -8.09 -19.57
C ILE A 273 0.75 -8.24 -18.05
N PRO A 274 -0.36 -8.35 -17.31
CA PRO A 274 -0.32 -8.52 -15.86
C PRO A 274 0.30 -9.87 -15.49
N LEU A 275 1.37 -9.86 -14.68
CA LEU A 275 2.10 -11.06 -14.27
C LEU A 275 2.42 -11.09 -12.78
N ILE A 276 2.79 -12.27 -12.29
CA ILE A 276 3.50 -12.42 -11.02
C ILE A 276 4.98 -12.62 -11.34
N ILE A 277 5.84 -11.71 -10.90
CA ILE A 277 7.28 -11.78 -11.12
C ILE A 277 7.94 -12.02 -9.77
N SER A 278 8.67 -13.12 -9.64
CA SER A 278 9.35 -13.45 -8.39
C SER A 278 10.67 -14.16 -8.61
N SER A 279 11.48 -14.31 -7.57
CA SER A 279 12.77 -14.96 -7.71
C SER A 279 12.60 -16.47 -7.87
N TYR A 280 13.49 -17.07 -8.66
CA TYR A 280 13.77 -18.49 -8.62
C TYR A 280 14.95 -18.75 -7.67
N LYS A 281 14.72 -19.37 -6.50
CA LYS A 281 15.77 -19.57 -5.48
C LYS A 281 16.44 -18.24 -5.07
N ASP A 282 17.70 -18.29 -4.63
CA ASP A 282 18.53 -17.12 -4.25
C ASP A 282 19.17 -16.40 -5.46
N SER A 283 18.46 -16.33 -6.59
CA SER A 283 19.00 -15.80 -7.84
C SER A 283 19.29 -14.30 -7.80
N ILE A 284 20.27 -13.88 -8.61
CA ILE A 284 20.70 -12.49 -8.71
C ILE A 284 20.44 -11.94 -10.11
N ILE A 285 19.73 -10.82 -10.17
CA ILE A 285 19.48 -10.04 -11.37
C ILE A 285 20.55 -8.95 -11.47
N SER A 286 21.58 -9.20 -12.29
CA SER A 286 22.76 -8.36 -12.40
C SER A 286 22.69 -7.42 -13.61
N ASN A 287 22.86 -6.11 -13.40
CA ASN A 287 22.88 -5.08 -14.45
C ASN A 287 21.68 -5.16 -15.42
N SER A 288 20.52 -5.63 -14.95
CA SER A 288 19.34 -5.87 -15.77
C SER A 288 18.18 -4.98 -15.30
N THR A 289 17.24 -4.72 -16.22
CA THR A 289 16.10 -3.83 -15.97
C THR A 289 14.80 -4.57 -16.27
N ILE A 290 13.77 -4.36 -15.43
CA ILE A 290 12.38 -4.71 -15.70
C ILE A 290 11.64 -3.42 -16.02
N ILE A 291 10.91 -3.40 -17.13
CA ILE A 291 10.10 -2.27 -17.59
C ILE A 291 8.65 -2.72 -17.65
N LEU A 292 7.76 -2.03 -16.95
CA LEU A 292 6.32 -2.23 -16.99
C LEU A 292 5.71 -1.19 -17.93
N GLU A 293 5.12 -1.68 -19.02
CA GLU A 293 4.46 -0.90 -20.08
C GLU A 293 2.93 -0.83 -19.81
N ASP A 294 2.19 -0.03 -20.59
CA ASP A 294 0.79 0.39 -20.34
C ASP A 294 -0.20 -0.75 -19.96
N MET A 295 0.03 -1.98 -20.45
CA MET A 295 -0.82 -3.15 -20.18
C MET A 295 -0.35 -4.02 -18.98
N ALA A 296 0.70 -3.63 -18.27
CA ALA A 296 1.25 -4.38 -17.13
C ALA A 296 0.54 -4.12 -15.79
N SER A 297 -0.59 -3.40 -15.80
CA SER A 297 -1.36 -3.12 -14.58
C SER A 297 -1.74 -4.40 -13.84
N ASN A 298 -1.82 -4.39 -12.51
CA ASN A 298 -2.01 -5.59 -11.67
C ASN A 298 -0.82 -6.56 -11.60
N THR A 299 0.37 -6.14 -12.01
CA THR A 299 1.61 -6.93 -11.83
C THR A 299 2.10 -6.90 -10.38
N ASN A 300 2.53 -8.05 -9.86
CA ASN A 300 3.24 -8.17 -8.58
C ASN A 300 4.71 -8.50 -8.84
N ILE A 301 5.64 -7.75 -8.24
CA ILE A 301 7.08 -8.00 -8.27
C ILE A 301 7.57 -8.24 -6.84
N SER A 302 8.00 -9.47 -6.54
CA SER A 302 8.38 -9.84 -5.18
C SER A 302 9.64 -10.70 -5.08
N ASP A 303 10.30 -10.58 -3.92
CA ASP A 303 11.39 -11.47 -3.52
C ASP A 303 12.59 -11.49 -4.49
N LEU A 304 12.77 -10.46 -5.33
CA LEU A 304 13.89 -10.35 -6.27
C LEU A 304 15.13 -9.73 -5.62
N ARG A 305 16.31 -10.18 -6.05
CA ARG A 305 17.59 -9.57 -5.70
C ARG A 305 18.27 -8.95 -6.91
N PHE A 306 18.32 -7.63 -6.94
CA PHE A 306 18.98 -6.85 -7.95
C PHE A 306 20.40 -6.47 -7.53
N LYS A 307 21.33 -6.55 -8.48
CA LYS A 307 22.72 -6.12 -8.28
C LYS A 307 23.21 -5.28 -9.45
N LEU A 308 23.86 -4.16 -9.18
CA LEU A 308 24.60 -3.41 -10.21
C LEU A 308 26.10 -3.53 -9.92
N GLU A 309 26.80 -4.28 -10.77
CA GLU A 309 28.25 -4.50 -10.69
C GLU A 309 29.04 -3.64 -11.68
N ASN A 310 28.36 -3.08 -12.68
CA ASN A 310 29.02 -2.25 -13.67
C ASN A 310 29.40 -0.89 -13.08
N ARG A 311 30.71 -0.67 -12.92
CA ARG A 311 31.25 0.53 -12.30
C ARG A 311 31.17 1.77 -13.18
N ASN A 312 31.12 1.65 -14.51
CA ASN A 312 31.12 2.80 -15.42
C ASN A 312 29.84 2.81 -16.25
N LEU A 313 28.76 3.33 -15.68
CA LEU A 313 27.56 3.61 -16.44
C LEU A 313 27.75 4.94 -17.18
N ASN A 314 27.64 4.89 -18.51
CA ASN A 314 27.62 6.07 -19.37
C ASN A 314 26.19 6.54 -19.72
N LYS A 315 25.18 5.93 -19.10
CA LYS A 315 23.76 6.20 -19.29
C LYS A 315 23.01 6.01 -17.99
N ASP A 316 21.85 6.66 -17.87
CA ASP A 316 20.95 6.47 -16.74
C ASP A 316 20.50 5.00 -16.64
N PHE A 317 20.32 4.53 -15.41
CA PHE A 317 19.97 3.15 -15.13
C PHE A 317 18.87 3.05 -14.06
N SER A 318 18.00 2.06 -14.24
CA SER A 318 17.02 1.69 -13.25
C SER A 318 16.79 0.19 -13.25
N PHE A 319 16.53 -0.39 -12.08
CA PHE A 319 16.21 -1.82 -11.98
C PHE A 319 14.76 -2.09 -12.36
N ILE A 320 13.84 -1.24 -11.88
CA ILE A 320 12.43 -1.31 -12.22
C ILE A 320 12.01 0.05 -12.78
N ILE A 321 11.40 0.04 -13.96
CA ILE A 321 10.79 1.22 -14.60
C ILE A 321 9.30 0.96 -14.72
N ILE A 322 8.49 1.83 -14.12
CA ILE A 322 7.03 1.85 -14.24
C ILE A 322 6.70 2.99 -15.19
N LYS A 323 6.07 2.67 -16.33
CA LYS A 323 5.59 3.69 -17.26
C LYS A 323 4.22 4.24 -16.86
N ASP A 324 3.87 5.27 -17.60
CA ASP A 324 2.57 5.90 -17.67
C ASP A 324 1.42 4.88 -17.78
N GLY A 325 0.26 5.20 -17.20
CA GLY A 325 -0.95 4.37 -17.28
C GLY A 325 -0.92 3.08 -16.47
N VAL A 326 0.26 2.61 -16.03
CA VAL A 326 0.37 1.39 -15.24
C VAL A 326 -0.19 1.60 -13.84
N SER A 327 -1.07 0.69 -13.42
CA SER A 327 -1.81 0.80 -12.16
C SER A 327 -1.86 -0.50 -11.37
N ASN A 328 -2.25 -0.41 -10.09
CA ASN A 328 -2.46 -1.56 -9.20
C ASN A 328 -1.20 -2.44 -9.06
N LEU A 329 -0.03 -1.83 -8.89
CA LEU A 329 1.22 -2.57 -8.76
C LEU A 329 1.60 -2.81 -7.31
N ILE A 330 2.17 -3.98 -7.04
CA ILE A 330 2.85 -4.28 -5.79
C ILE A 330 4.31 -4.62 -6.09
N ILE A 331 5.23 -3.91 -5.43
CA ILE A 331 6.66 -4.18 -5.45
C ILE A 331 7.08 -4.40 -4.01
N GLU A 332 7.32 -5.65 -3.62
CA GLU A 332 7.56 -5.99 -2.23
C GLU A 332 8.72 -6.96 -1.96
N ASN A 333 9.37 -6.80 -0.80
CA ASN A 333 10.44 -7.70 -0.33
C ASN A 333 11.63 -7.84 -1.31
N ASN A 334 11.84 -6.88 -2.21
CA ASN A 334 12.97 -6.89 -3.12
C ASN A 334 14.22 -6.28 -2.46
N HIS A 335 15.38 -6.72 -2.89
CA HIS A 335 16.67 -6.22 -2.43
C HIS A 335 17.45 -5.61 -3.60
N PHE A 336 17.87 -4.35 -3.45
CA PHE A 336 18.64 -3.62 -4.44
C PHE A 336 20.04 -3.31 -3.91
N ASP A 337 21.05 -4.00 -4.45
CA ASP A 337 22.46 -3.84 -4.08
C ASP A 337 23.24 -3.11 -5.18
N VAL A 338 23.73 -1.89 -4.90
CA VAL A 338 24.65 -1.17 -5.79
C VAL A 338 25.92 -0.80 -5.04
N SER A 339 27.06 -1.16 -5.62
CA SER A 339 28.36 -0.84 -5.03
C SER A 339 29.31 -0.26 -6.07
N ASN A 340 29.98 0.84 -5.70
CA ASN A 340 31.02 1.48 -6.52
C ASN A 340 30.53 1.86 -7.93
N LEU A 341 29.30 2.37 -8.03
CA LEU A 341 28.89 3.07 -9.26
C LEU A 341 29.81 4.29 -9.45
N ILE A 342 30.33 4.53 -10.65
CA ILE A 342 31.20 5.65 -10.99
C ILE A 342 30.70 6.25 -12.31
N GLY A 343 30.58 7.58 -12.36
CA GLY A 343 30.35 8.31 -13.60
C GLY A 343 29.21 9.33 -13.53
N ASP A 344 28.86 9.87 -14.70
CA ASP A 344 27.86 10.94 -14.84
C ASP A 344 26.42 10.41 -15.01
N SER A 345 26.21 9.10 -14.90
CA SER A 345 24.87 8.50 -14.97
C SER A 345 24.00 8.92 -13.79
N LYS A 346 22.67 8.82 -13.95
CA LYS A 346 21.74 8.79 -12.83
C LYS A 346 21.29 7.36 -12.54
N LEU A 347 21.12 7.03 -11.27
CA LEU A 347 20.58 5.75 -10.82
C LEU A 347 19.26 5.99 -10.09
N SER A 348 18.22 5.25 -10.48
CA SER A 348 16.99 5.10 -9.70
C SER A 348 16.70 3.62 -9.50
N ALA A 349 16.63 3.10 -8.28
CA ALA A 349 16.34 1.67 -8.12
C ALA A 349 14.93 1.33 -8.65
N ILE A 350 13.93 2.09 -8.23
CA ILE A 350 12.58 2.09 -8.79
C ILE A 350 12.30 3.47 -9.38
N LYS A 351 11.96 3.51 -10.66
CA LYS A 351 11.63 4.73 -11.40
C LYS A 351 10.19 4.67 -11.92
N ILE A 352 9.39 5.68 -11.60
CA ILE A 352 8.05 5.89 -12.14
C ILE A 352 8.12 7.08 -13.09
N ILE A 353 7.65 6.89 -14.32
CA ILE A 353 7.65 7.90 -15.38
C ILE A 353 6.21 8.19 -15.74
N GLY A 354 5.83 9.46 -15.77
CA GLY A 354 4.49 9.89 -16.21
C GLY A 354 4.59 10.86 -17.38
N SER A 355 3.64 10.74 -18.31
CA SER A 355 3.43 11.61 -19.47
C SER A 355 1.97 12.04 -19.58
N ASP A 356 1.07 11.21 -20.11
CA ASP A 356 -0.34 11.47 -20.40
C ASP A 356 -1.31 10.90 -19.35
N GLU A 357 -1.07 9.71 -18.80
CA GLU A 357 -1.89 9.05 -17.76
C GLU A 357 -1.07 8.79 -16.48
N SER A 358 -1.63 9.15 -15.32
CA SER A 358 -0.93 8.97 -14.05
C SER A 358 -0.83 7.48 -13.70
N ALA A 359 0.37 7.01 -13.32
CA ALA A 359 0.52 5.71 -12.70
C ALA A 359 -0.24 5.68 -11.36
N ALA A 360 -1.10 4.69 -11.14
CA ALA A 360 -2.08 4.75 -10.04
C ALA A 360 -2.04 3.54 -9.10
N ASN A 361 -2.29 3.76 -7.80
CA ASN A 361 -2.36 2.69 -6.80
C ASN A 361 -1.10 1.79 -6.80
N ILE A 362 0.06 2.43 -6.71
CA ILE A 362 1.37 1.76 -6.68
C ILE A 362 1.79 1.55 -5.23
N ARG A 363 2.17 0.33 -4.87
CA ARG A 363 2.57 -0.05 -3.51
C ARG A 363 4.00 -0.58 -3.49
N ILE A 364 4.90 0.14 -2.83
CA ILE A 364 6.32 -0.23 -2.66
C ILE A 364 6.55 -0.55 -1.18
N LEU A 365 6.65 -1.85 -0.86
CA LEU A 365 6.53 -2.36 0.52
C LEU A 365 7.75 -3.20 0.94
N ASN A 366 8.28 -2.99 2.15
CA ASN A 366 9.28 -3.90 2.75
C ASN A 366 10.55 -4.15 1.87
N ASN A 367 10.90 -3.25 0.97
CA ASN A 367 12.09 -3.41 0.14
C ASN A 367 13.33 -2.92 0.87
N ALA A 368 14.48 -3.51 0.54
CA ALA A 368 15.79 -3.10 1.04
C ALA A 368 16.59 -2.46 -0.10
N PHE A 369 17.05 -1.23 0.11
CA PHE A 369 17.88 -0.49 -0.85
C PHE A 369 19.24 -0.21 -0.20
N ASN A 370 20.30 -0.70 -0.82
CA ASN A 370 21.68 -0.46 -0.41
C ASN A 370 22.45 0.06 -1.63
N LEU A 371 22.43 1.38 -1.80
CA LEU A 371 22.89 2.04 -3.02
C LEU A 371 24.12 2.89 -2.72
N SER A 372 25.27 2.57 -3.32
CA SER A 372 26.49 3.35 -3.14
C SER A 372 27.25 3.61 -4.44
N GLY A 373 27.74 4.84 -4.58
CA GLY A 373 28.47 5.26 -5.78
C GLY A 373 29.03 6.68 -5.73
N ASP A 374 29.55 7.09 -6.87
CA ASP A 374 30.08 8.40 -7.25
C ASP A 374 29.36 8.77 -8.56
N SER A 375 28.15 9.31 -8.41
CA SER A 375 27.14 9.43 -9.47
C SER A 375 26.48 10.80 -9.46
N ASN A 376 26.03 11.30 -10.61
CA ASN A 376 25.29 12.57 -10.68
C ASN A 376 24.03 12.56 -9.80
N SER A 377 23.34 11.41 -9.76
CA SER A 377 22.22 11.21 -8.85
C SER A 377 22.08 9.74 -8.49
N ILE A 378 21.75 9.45 -7.23
CA ILE A 378 21.34 8.13 -6.76
C ILE A 378 20.00 8.29 -6.04
N SER A 379 18.98 7.56 -6.49
CA SER A 379 17.65 7.54 -5.89
C SER A 379 17.20 6.10 -5.61
N ALA A 380 16.60 5.84 -4.43
CA ALA A 380 15.96 4.53 -4.21
C ALA A 380 14.61 4.47 -4.93
N ILE A 381 13.76 5.47 -4.71
CA ILE A 381 12.45 5.59 -5.36
C ILE A 381 12.35 6.98 -5.99
N SER A 382 12.06 7.03 -7.29
CA SER A 382 11.87 8.31 -7.99
C SER A 382 10.63 8.31 -8.86
N ALA A 383 9.77 9.33 -8.73
CA ALA A 383 8.70 9.64 -9.67
C ALA A 383 9.07 10.94 -10.40
N LEU A 384 9.36 10.85 -11.71
CA LEU A 384 9.95 11.95 -12.49
C LEU A 384 9.19 12.19 -13.79
N ASN A 385 9.12 13.47 -14.19
CA ASN A 385 8.50 13.87 -15.44
C ASN A 385 9.57 13.90 -16.53
N GLU A 386 9.47 13.01 -17.52
CA GLU A 386 10.36 12.99 -18.67
C GLU A 386 9.68 13.62 -19.89
N GLY A 387 9.85 14.93 -20.06
CA GLY A 387 9.69 15.56 -21.36
C GLY A 387 8.54 16.56 -21.53
N PHE A 388 7.66 16.77 -20.54
CA PHE A 388 6.52 17.67 -20.72
C PHE A 388 6.22 18.55 -19.49
N SER A 389 6.22 19.86 -19.68
CA SER A 389 6.08 20.85 -18.59
C SER A 389 4.67 21.04 -18.03
N SER A 390 3.65 20.33 -18.55
CA SER A 390 2.24 20.71 -18.38
C SER A 390 1.30 19.67 -17.77
N TYR A 391 1.78 18.55 -17.24
CA TYR A 391 0.89 17.51 -16.69
C TYR A 391 0.65 17.64 -15.19
N ASP A 392 -0.60 17.36 -14.82
CA ASP A 392 -1.15 17.66 -13.50
C ASP A 392 -0.66 16.67 -12.43
N ASP A 393 -0.50 15.37 -12.71
CA ASP A 393 0.05 14.39 -11.75
C ASP A 393 0.74 13.18 -12.47
N ILE A 394 1.94 12.79 -12.02
CA ILE A 394 2.70 11.59 -12.45
C ILE A 394 2.19 10.33 -11.77
N THR A 395 1.90 10.43 -10.47
CA THR A 395 1.38 9.32 -9.69
C THR A 395 0.11 9.72 -8.96
N ASN A 396 -0.88 8.85 -8.96
CA ASN A 396 -2.08 8.99 -8.15
C ASN A 396 -2.15 7.84 -7.14
N THR A 397 -1.99 8.14 -5.84
CA THR A 397 -1.99 7.15 -4.77
C THR A 397 -0.78 6.21 -4.85
N LEU A 398 0.40 6.74 -4.51
CA LEU A 398 1.62 5.97 -4.29
C LEU A 398 1.78 5.66 -2.80
N THR A 399 1.90 4.39 -2.42
CA THR A 399 2.19 3.97 -1.05
C THR A 399 3.62 3.47 -0.95
N VAL A 400 4.43 4.07 -0.07
CA VAL A 400 5.80 3.65 0.27
C VAL A 400 5.86 3.34 1.75
N LEU A 401 5.91 2.05 2.10
CA LEU A 401 5.74 1.58 3.48
C LEU A 401 6.84 0.57 3.89
N ASN A 402 7.38 0.73 5.10
CA ASN A 402 8.30 -0.23 5.72
C ASN A 402 9.57 -0.52 4.90
N ASN A 403 10.01 0.39 4.04
CA ASN A 403 11.24 0.19 3.28
C ASN A 403 12.46 0.59 4.11
N LYS A 404 13.57 -0.13 3.90
CA LYS A 404 14.88 0.22 4.44
C LYS A 404 15.75 0.78 3.33
N ILE A 405 16.08 2.06 3.39
CA ILE A 405 16.81 2.79 2.37
C ILE A 405 18.16 3.25 2.95
N SER A 406 19.25 2.83 2.33
CA SER A 406 20.62 3.24 2.65
C SER A 406 21.29 3.70 1.36
N ILE A 407 21.64 4.99 1.28
CA ILE A 407 22.24 5.61 0.10
C ILE A 407 23.54 6.31 0.51
N SER A 408 24.60 6.11 -0.27
CA SER A 408 25.87 6.82 -0.12
C SER A 408 26.38 7.27 -1.48
N ASN A 409 26.39 8.59 -1.73
CA ASN A 409 26.98 9.18 -2.94
C ASN A 409 28.22 10.00 -2.58
N SER A 410 29.39 9.61 -3.05
CA SER A 410 30.65 10.30 -2.78
C SER A 410 30.96 11.44 -3.74
N ARG A 411 30.12 11.66 -4.76
CA ARG A 411 30.34 12.71 -5.76
C ARG A 411 30.20 14.10 -5.15
N GLU A 412 31.24 14.91 -5.29
CA GLU A 412 31.19 16.36 -5.05
C GLU A 412 30.26 16.96 -6.10
N ASP A 413 29.11 17.55 -5.72
CA ASP A 413 27.96 17.93 -6.57
C ASP A 413 26.87 16.88 -6.87
N GLY A 414 27.07 15.63 -6.42
CA GLY A 414 26.09 14.57 -6.63
C GLY A 414 24.88 14.70 -5.72
N PHE A 415 23.72 14.33 -6.26
CA PHE A 415 22.48 14.25 -5.49
C PHE A 415 22.22 12.84 -4.96
N SER A 416 21.70 12.74 -3.75
CA SER A 416 21.26 11.49 -3.13
C SER A 416 19.84 11.67 -2.63
N TYR A 417 18.92 10.83 -3.11
CA TYR A 417 17.51 10.88 -2.75
C TYR A 417 17.04 9.54 -2.18
N GLY A 418 16.58 9.53 -0.93
CA GLY A 418 15.86 8.36 -0.42
C GLY A 418 14.59 8.14 -1.26
N ILE A 419 13.69 9.11 -1.20
CA ILE A 419 12.46 9.15 -2.01
C ILE A 419 12.38 10.53 -2.69
N ASN A 420 12.27 10.54 -4.01
CA ASN A 420 12.12 11.75 -4.83
C ASN A 420 10.79 11.70 -5.60
N LEU A 421 9.79 12.48 -5.18
CA LEU A 421 8.50 12.55 -5.85
C LEU A 421 8.29 13.92 -6.46
N VAL A 422 7.88 13.94 -7.72
CA VAL A 422 7.52 15.14 -8.47
C VAL A 422 6.09 14.99 -8.99
N ASN A 423 5.27 16.03 -8.88
CA ASN A 423 3.87 16.04 -9.36
C ASN A 423 3.08 14.79 -8.91
N SER A 424 3.01 14.52 -7.61
CA SER A 424 2.31 13.34 -7.10
C SER A 424 1.05 13.72 -6.32
N LEU A 425 -0.03 12.96 -6.50
CA LEU A 425 -1.28 13.12 -5.78
C LEU A 425 -1.47 12.04 -4.71
N ASN A 426 -1.76 12.45 -3.49
CA ASN A 426 -2.05 11.57 -2.34
C ASN A 426 -0.97 10.50 -2.06
N PRO A 427 0.35 10.79 -2.11
CA PRO A 427 1.31 9.78 -1.71
C PRO A 427 1.22 9.52 -0.20
N ARG A 428 1.31 8.25 0.18
CA ARG A 428 1.42 7.80 1.57
C ARG A 428 2.81 7.24 1.80
N ILE A 429 3.61 7.91 2.61
CA ILE A 429 4.99 7.53 2.93
C ILE A 429 5.07 7.31 4.44
N SER A 430 5.11 6.06 4.88
CA SER A 430 5.18 5.80 6.32
C SER A 430 6.08 4.67 6.75
N SER A 431 6.56 4.73 8.00
CA SER A 431 7.33 3.65 8.63
C SER A 431 8.58 3.23 7.85
N ASN A 432 9.16 4.12 7.04
CA ASN A 432 10.41 3.84 6.34
C ASN A 432 11.61 4.24 7.21
N SER A 433 12.72 3.50 7.08
CA SER A 433 14.02 3.84 7.65
C SER A 433 14.92 4.29 6.51
N ILE A 434 15.29 5.57 6.49
CA ILE A 434 15.98 6.24 5.38
C ILE A 434 17.29 6.83 5.90
N ASP A 435 18.41 6.36 5.40
CA ASP A 435 19.75 6.90 5.68
C ASP A 435 20.41 7.30 4.36
N VAL A 436 20.68 8.59 4.20
CA VAL A 436 21.22 9.17 2.97
C VAL A 436 22.46 9.96 3.29
N ILE A 437 23.58 9.60 2.66
CA ILE A 437 24.89 10.24 2.80
C ILE A 437 25.33 10.76 1.44
N GLY A 438 25.77 12.02 1.40
CA GLY A 438 26.32 12.65 0.22
C GLY A 438 26.45 14.15 0.38
N ASP A 439 27.06 14.82 -0.60
CA ASP A 439 27.23 16.27 -0.58
C ASP A 439 25.86 16.98 -0.59
N THR A 440 24.99 16.58 -1.52
CA THR A 440 23.56 16.94 -1.50
C THR A 440 22.72 15.71 -1.20
N ALA A 441 22.30 15.56 0.06
CA ALA A 441 21.54 14.43 0.55
C ALA A 441 20.13 14.84 1.00
N PHE A 442 19.11 14.17 0.45
CA PHE A 442 17.71 14.35 0.78
C PHE A 442 17.08 12.99 1.10
N GLY A 443 16.60 12.82 2.34
CA GLY A 443 15.83 11.64 2.71
C GLY A 443 14.51 11.58 1.95
N LEU A 444 13.74 12.68 2.01
CA LEU A 444 12.50 12.89 1.26
C LEU A 444 12.55 14.21 0.51
N TYR A 445 12.37 14.16 -0.81
CA TYR A 445 12.23 15.32 -1.68
C TYR A 445 10.90 15.27 -2.41
N LEU A 446 10.00 16.21 -2.10
CA LEU A 446 8.64 16.29 -2.63
C LEU A 446 8.43 17.62 -3.36
N ASN A 447 8.36 17.59 -4.68
CA ASN A 447 8.11 18.77 -5.50
C ASN A 447 6.72 18.72 -6.15
N LYS A 448 5.92 19.77 -5.97
CA LYS A 448 4.53 19.85 -6.48
C LYS A 448 3.68 18.63 -6.09
N VAL A 449 3.86 18.14 -4.87
CA VAL A 449 3.10 17.02 -4.33
C VAL A 449 1.86 17.52 -3.60
N SER A 450 0.70 16.97 -3.94
CA SER A 450 -0.59 17.34 -3.40
C SER A 450 -1.09 16.32 -2.37
N ARG A 451 -1.41 16.80 -1.16
CA ARG A 451 -1.95 16.00 -0.04
C ARG A 451 -1.08 14.79 0.36
N PRO A 452 0.24 14.97 0.59
CA PRO A 452 1.06 13.86 1.09
C PRO A 452 0.64 13.47 2.52
N ASP A 453 0.55 12.16 2.78
CA ASP A 453 0.42 11.57 4.12
C ASP A 453 1.78 10.99 4.52
N ILE A 454 2.49 11.66 5.43
CA ILE A 454 3.85 11.30 5.84
C ILE A 454 3.84 11.06 7.34
N ALA A 455 4.12 9.83 7.76
CA ALA A 455 4.02 9.44 9.17
C ALA A 455 5.09 8.41 9.56
N ASP A 456 5.58 8.48 10.79
CA ASP A 456 6.42 7.44 11.40
C ASP A 456 7.69 7.04 10.62
N ASN A 457 8.26 7.93 9.80
CA ASN A 457 9.52 7.68 9.11
C ASN A 457 10.71 8.07 9.99
N GLU A 458 11.78 7.29 9.91
CA GLU A 458 13.06 7.60 10.54
C GLU A 458 14.05 8.01 9.44
N ILE A 459 14.40 9.31 9.39
CA ILE A 459 15.16 9.89 8.28
C ILE A 459 16.48 10.47 8.80
N TYR A 460 17.60 9.98 8.28
CA TYR A 460 18.93 10.50 8.52
C TYR A 460 19.52 11.07 7.22
N GLU A 461 20.04 12.28 7.29
CA GLU A 461 20.80 12.94 6.22
C GLU A 461 22.18 13.25 6.76
N ASN A 462 23.23 12.68 6.14
CA ASN A 462 24.62 12.82 6.57
C ASN A 462 24.82 12.50 8.07
N ASN A 463 24.25 11.37 8.52
CA ASN A 463 24.26 10.88 9.91
C ASN A 463 23.53 11.77 10.93
N ALA A 464 22.72 12.73 10.49
CA ALA A 464 21.91 13.56 11.36
C ALA A 464 20.42 13.27 11.13
N LEU A 465 19.66 13.11 12.21
CA LEU A 465 18.20 12.96 12.14
C LEU A 465 17.59 14.22 11.49
N VAL A 466 16.61 14.03 10.63
CA VAL A 466 15.90 15.10 9.90
C VAL A 466 14.40 14.93 10.04
N SER A 467 13.70 16.04 10.29
CA SER A 467 12.23 16.09 10.44
C SER A 467 11.54 16.87 9.32
N ILE A 468 12.31 17.42 8.37
CA ILE A 468 11.76 18.20 7.28
C ILE A 468 11.60 17.36 6.02
N VAL A 469 10.70 17.83 5.16
CA VAL A 469 10.48 17.29 3.82
C VAL A 469 10.92 18.37 2.85
N HIS A 470 11.87 18.04 1.98
CA HIS A 470 12.50 19.04 1.10
C HIS A 470 11.67 19.29 -0.16
N SER A 471 11.69 20.51 -0.66
CA SER A 471 11.14 20.95 -1.94
C SER A 471 12.07 21.96 -2.63
N ASP A 472 11.58 22.65 -3.66
CA ASP A 472 12.27 23.77 -4.31
C ASP A 472 12.19 25.09 -3.52
N ASN A 473 11.50 25.07 -2.37
CA ASN A 473 11.36 26.19 -1.47
C ASN A 473 11.71 25.82 -0.01
N PRO A 474 13.01 25.85 0.35
CA PRO A 474 13.51 25.59 1.71
C PRO A 474 12.79 26.37 2.82
N THR A 475 12.34 27.60 2.53
CA THR A 475 11.60 28.43 3.50
C THR A 475 10.26 27.81 3.84
N LYS A 476 9.54 27.38 2.80
CA LYS A 476 8.24 26.71 2.93
C LYS A 476 8.40 25.36 3.63
N ASP A 477 9.49 24.65 3.38
CA ASP A 477 9.76 23.35 4.01
C ASP A 477 9.90 23.48 5.52
N ILE A 478 10.73 24.43 5.98
CA ILE A 478 10.91 24.71 7.41
C ILE A 478 9.60 25.24 8.02
N GLN A 479 8.90 26.15 7.34
CA GLN A 479 7.60 26.65 7.82
C GLN A 479 6.58 25.51 7.97
N SER A 480 6.51 24.58 7.02
CA SER A 480 5.59 23.43 7.07
C SER A 480 5.90 22.49 8.23
N ALA A 481 7.19 22.31 8.53
CA ALA A 481 7.63 21.53 9.70
C ALA A 481 7.21 22.20 11.02
N ILE A 482 7.36 23.53 11.12
CA ILE A 482 6.87 24.32 12.27
C ILE A 482 5.36 24.23 12.39
N ASP A 483 4.61 24.37 11.29
CA ASP A 483 3.16 24.35 11.30
C ASP A 483 2.60 22.98 11.72
N SER A 484 3.27 21.89 11.34
CA SER A 484 2.93 20.51 11.72
C SER A 484 3.33 20.14 13.15
N ALA A 485 4.36 20.79 13.72
CA ALA A 485 4.86 20.51 15.07
C ALA A 485 3.82 20.84 16.16
N LYS A 486 3.80 20.05 17.24
CA LYS A 486 3.08 20.36 18.47
C LYS A 486 3.91 21.28 19.37
N ASP A 487 3.24 21.93 20.32
CA ASP A 487 3.92 22.78 21.31
C ASP A 487 4.87 21.92 22.17
N GLY A 488 6.15 22.29 22.18
CA GLY A 488 7.24 21.58 22.83
C GLY A 488 8.06 20.65 21.93
N ASP A 489 7.66 20.44 20.68
CA ASP A 489 8.35 19.52 19.77
C ASP A 489 9.75 20.02 19.36
N THR A 490 10.58 19.09 18.89
CA THR A 490 11.90 19.36 18.32
C THR A 490 11.90 19.06 16.83
N ILE A 491 12.31 20.03 16.03
CA ILE A 491 12.43 19.98 14.58
C ILE A 491 13.92 19.85 14.26
N TYR A 492 14.31 18.78 13.59
CA TYR A 492 15.69 18.55 13.19
C TYR A 492 15.88 18.93 11.72
N LEU A 493 16.83 19.82 11.44
CA LEU A 493 17.20 20.26 10.09
C LEU A 493 18.45 19.54 9.54
N GLY A 494 18.99 18.56 10.27
CA GLY A 494 20.20 17.84 9.85
C GLY A 494 21.41 18.77 9.66
N ASN A 495 22.20 18.52 8.61
CA ASN A 495 23.38 19.33 8.21
C ASN A 495 23.18 20.07 6.87
N GLY A 496 21.93 20.13 6.37
CA GLY A 496 21.62 20.71 5.06
C GLY A 496 21.83 22.22 4.98
N LEU A 497 22.04 22.73 3.75
CA LEU A 497 22.06 24.17 3.45
C LEU A 497 20.67 24.63 2.98
N TYR A 498 20.07 25.58 3.68
CA TYR A 498 18.74 26.11 3.40
C TYR A 498 18.84 27.57 3.00
N ALA A 499 18.65 27.86 1.71
CA ALA A 499 18.55 29.23 1.21
C ALA A 499 17.16 29.79 1.54
N ILE A 500 17.08 30.65 2.57
CA ILE A 500 15.84 31.24 3.05
C ILE A 500 15.51 32.46 2.20
N LYS A 501 14.34 32.43 1.57
CA LYS A 501 13.84 33.45 0.64
C LYS A 501 12.85 34.41 1.28
N ASP A 502 12.11 33.93 2.29
CA ASP A 502 11.10 34.70 3.02
C ASP A 502 11.25 34.46 4.53
N SER A 503 10.64 35.31 5.36
CA SER A 503 10.67 35.15 6.81
C SER A 503 9.93 33.89 7.29
N ILE A 504 10.53 33.17 8.25
CA ILE A 504 9.90 32.02 8.91
C ILE A 504 9.16 32.49 10.16
N THR A 505 7.86 32.21 10.27
CA THR A 505 7.04 32.59 11.42
C THR A 505 6.90 31.45 12.41
N VAL A 506 7.27 31.70 13.67
CA VAL A 506 7.14 30.75 14.77
C VAL A 506 6.10 31.25 15.76
N ASN A 507 4.97 30.53 15.85
CA ASN A 507 3.80 30.90 16.64
C ASN A 507 3.45 29.87 17.74
N LYS A 508 4.38 28.96 18.03
CA LYS A 508 4.32 27.91 19.05
C LYS A 508 5.71 27.69 19.66
N SER A 509 5.79 27.09 20.84
CA SER A 509 7.06 26.76 21.47
C SER A 509 7.67 25.53 20.80
N VAL A 510 8.87 25.64 20.25
CA VAL A 510 9.57 24.56 19.54
C VAL A 510 11.07 24.69 19.71
N SER A 511 11.79 23.58 19.50
CA SER A 511 13.25 23.59 19.35
C SER A 511 13.62 23.26 17.92
N ILE A 512 14.46 24.08 17.29
CA ILE A 512 15.01 23.86 15.94
C ILE A 512 16.48 23.51 16.11
N VAL A 513 16.89 22.35 15.60
CA VAL A 513 18.21 21.77 15.83
C VAL A 513 18.93 21.50 14.50
N GLY A 514 20.18 21.95 14.40
CA GLY A 514 21.01 21.73 13.21
C GLY A 514 20.70 22.67 12.04
N GLY A 515 21.22 22.33 10.87
CA GLY A 515 21.02 23.05 9.62
C GLY A 515 21.95 24.26 9.44
N ARG A 516 22.20 24.61 8.19
CA ARG A 516 22.93 25.80 7.75
C ARG A 516 21.94 26.70 7.03
N LEU A 517 21.51 27.78 7.67
CA LEU A 517 20.57 28.72 7.05
C LEU A 517 21.38 29.79 6.32
N LEU A 518 21.20 29.85 5.00
CA LEU A 518 21.76 30.89 4.16
C LEU A 518 20.69 31.93 3.89
N ASP A 519 20.99 33.15 4.29
CA ASP A 519 20.20 34.31 3.95
C ASP A 519 20.27 34.62 2.45
N ASN A 520 19.13 34.72 1.77
CA ASN A 520 19.07 35.07 0.35
C ASN A 520 18.55 36.50 0.13
N ILE A 521 19.48 37.41 -0.21
CA ILE A 521 19.12 38.69 -0.84
C ILE A 521 18.81 38.39 -2.31
N ASP A 522 17.56 38.64 -2.72
CA ASP A 522 17.21 38.71 -4.13
C ASP A 522 18.06 39.82 -4.79
N SER A 523 19.13 39.42 -5.49
CA SER A 523 20.19 40.28 -6.04
C SER A 523 19.71 41.27 -7.12
N ASN A 524 18.40 41.32 -7.37
CA ASN A 524 17.76 42.19 -8.35
C ASN A 524 16.85 43.27 -7.71
N SER A 525 16.73 43.31 -6.38
CA SER A 525 15.98 44.35 -5.69
C SER A 525 16.92 45.52 -5.33
N ASN A 526 16.56 46.70 -5.82
CA ASN A 526 17.27 47.97 -5.65
C ASN A 526 17.80 48.15 -4.21
N PRO A 527 19.08 48.51 -4.00
CA PRO A 527 19.56 48.85 -2.68
C PRO A 527 18.94 50.20 -2.29
N LEU A 528 18.55 50.32 -1.02
CA LEU A 528 17.92 51.47 -0.38
C LEU A 528 16.37 51.34 -0.25
N VAL A 529 15.97 51.04 1.00
CA VAL A 529 14.70 51.35 1.69
C VAL A 529 13.65 50.22 1.93
N SER A 530 13.97 48.92 1.87
CA SER A 530 13.04 47.91 2.48
C SER A 530 13.63 46.55 2.92
N ASN A 531 14.93 46.42 3.20
CA ASN A 531 15.58 45.13 3.54
C ASN A 531 15.40 44.69 5.01
N ASP A 532 14.21 44.83 5.58
CA ASP A 532 13.89 44.33 6.93
C ASP A 532 13.07 43.02 6.84
N ASN A 533 13.56 42.02 6.11
CA ASN A 533 12.93 40.70 6.10
C ASN A 533 13.66 39.79 7.10
N PRO A 534 13.21 39.70 8.37
CA PRO A 534 13.82 38.82 9.36
C PRO A 534 13.98 37.39 8.85
N LEU A 535 15.05 36.72 9.28
CA LEU A 535 15.18 35.27 9.08
C LEU A 535 14.07 34.52 9.82
N PHE A 536 13.80 34.91 11.07
CA PHE A 536 12.69 34.38 11.87
C PHE A 536 11.89 35.50 12.54
N ILE A 537 10.57 35.30 12.59
CA ILE A 537 9.61 36.10 13.35
C ILE A 537 9.00 35.21 14.44
N VAL A 538 9.36 35.45 15.69
CA VAL A 538 8.79 34.73 16.84
C VAL A 538 7.69 35.57 17.48
N SER A 539 6.50 35.01 17.66
CA SER A 539 5.33 35.75 18.16
C SER A 539 4.73 35.16 19.45
N GLY A 540 4.06 35.99 20.28
CA GLY A 540 3.26 35.53 21.44
C GLY A 540 4.08 35.17 22.69
N ARG A 541 3.59 34.24 23.53
CA ARG A 541 4.31 33.72 24.73
C ARG A 541 5.21 32.52 24.44
N ASN A 542 5.58 32.33 23.18
CA ASN A 542 6.22 31.10 22.74
C ASN A 542 7.71 31.11 23.09
N THR A 543 8.23 29.92 23.42
CA THR A 543 9.67 29.71 23.63
C THR A 543 10.25 28.99 22.43
N VAL A 544 11.17 29.64 21.72
CA VAL A 544 11.86 29.06 20.56
C VAL A 544 13.32 28.84 20.90
N ASN A 545 13.79 27.61 20.73
CA ASN A 545 15.19 27.26 20.93
C ASN A 545 15.85 27.01 19.57
N PHE A 546 16.96 27.68 19.28
CA PHE A 546 17.83 27.40 18.14
C PHE A 546 19.11 26.74 18.66
N ILE A 547 19.36 25.49 18.25
CA ILE A 547 20.41 24.64 18.84
C ILE A 547 21.34 24.10 17.74
N ASN A 548 22.65 24.29 17.89
CA ASN A 548 23.67 23.74 16.97
C ASN A 548 23.45 24.09 15.50
N MET A 549 22.95 25.30 15.21
CA MET A 549 22.69 25.77 13.84
C MET A 549 23.87 26.60 13.32
N THR A 550 24.08 26.63 12.01
CA THR A 550 24.91 27.65 11.36
C THR A 550 24.02 28.69 10.69
N LEU A 551 24.19 29.96 11.03
CA LEU A 551 23.48 31.08 10.43
C LEU A 551 24.45 31.88 9.57
N ILE A 552 24.25 31.84 8.25
CA ILE A 552 25.06 32.57 7.28
C ILE A 552 24.27 33.83 6.88
N LEU A 553 24.65 34.96 7.47
CA LEU A 553 23.92 36.21 7.41
C LEU A 553 24.61 37.20 6.48
N ASP A 554 23.83 37.91 5.67
CA ASP A 554 24.29 39.02 4.84
C ASP A 554 23.91 40.36 5.50
N ASN A 555 22.63 40.54 5.83
CA ASN A 555 22.13 41.71 6.59
C ASN A 555 20.87 41.44 7.46
N ASN A 556 20.36 40.20 7.53
CA ASN A 556 19.09 39.94 8.21
C ASN A 556 19.21 39.75 9.74
N ASP A 557 18.26 40.36 10.44
CA ASP A 557 18.09 40.28 11.89
C ASP A 557 17.17 39.12 12.31
N LEU A 558 17.31 38.70 13.57
CA LEU A 558 16.36 37.83 14.26
C LEU A 558 15.34 38.70 15.03
N PHE A 559 14.06 38.62 14.69
CA PHE A 559 13.02 39.45 15.30
C PHE A 559 12.11 38.67 16.27
N ALA A 560 11.83 39.29 17.42
CA ALA A 560 10.85 38.80 18.41
C ALA A 560 9.71 39.83 18.56
N LEU A 561 8.48 39.41 18.29
CA LEU A 561 7.27 40.25 18.34
C LEU A 561 6.41 39.89 19.56
N SER A 562 6.19 40.86 20.43
CA SER A 562 5.26 40.73 21.56
C SER A 562 3.88 41.25 21.18
N LYS A 563 2.81 40.48 21.46
CA LYS A 563 1.43 40.95 21.25
C LYS A 563 0.97 41.72 22.48
N ILE A 564 0.55 42.96 22.29
CA ILE A 564 -0.14 43.75 23.32
C ILE A 564 -1.63 43.48 23.20
N SER A 565 -2.24 42.86 24.22
CA SER A 565 -3.69 42.68 24.29
C SER A 565 -4.30 43.73 25.22
N ASN A 566 -5.07 44.66 24.66
CA ASN A 566 -5.70 45.73 25.42
C ASN A 566 -7.01 45.22 26.03
N SER A 567 -6.92 44.55 27.18
CA SER A 567 -8.07 44.29 28.04
C SER A 567 -8.10 45.33 29.17
N THR A 568 -9.28 45.62 29.72
CA THR A 568 -9.57 46.77 30.60
C THR A 568 -8.96 46.68 32.02
N ASN A 569 -7.86 45.96 32.20
CA ASN A 569 -7.07 45.78 33.43
C ASN A 569 -5.62 45.42 33.03
N PRO A 570 -4.59 45.58 33.91
CA PRO A 570 -3.23 45.96 33.51
C PRO A 570 -2.71 45.24 32.27
N VAL A 571 -2.15 46.02 31.34
CA VAL A 571 -1.67 45.58 30.02
C VAL A 571 -0.78 44.34 30.17
N GLY A 572 -1.33 43.18 29.80
CA GLY A 572 -0.56 41.96 29.65
C GLY A 572 0.20 42.02 28.35
N ILE A 573 1.53 42.08 28.44
CA ILE A 573 2.43 41.93 27.29
C ILE A 573 2.86 40.47 27.26
N ASP A 574 2.57 39.78 26.16
CA ASP A 574 3.03 38.43 25.91
C ASP A 574 4.44 38.52 25.32
N TYR A 575 5.45 38.07 26.07
CA TYR A 575 6.85 38.10 25.65
C TYR A 575 7.26 36.75 25.05
N PRO A 576 7.74 36.72 23.79
CA PRO A 576 8.38 35.53 23.26
C PRO A 576 9.75 35.37 23.92
N THR A 577 10.20 34.12 24.08
CA THR A 577 11.54 33.80 24.55
C THR A 577 12.31 33.13 23.42
N ILE A 578 13.49 33.65 23.10
CA ILE A 578 14.40 33.05 22.11
C ILE A 578 15.67 32.61 22.83
N ASN A 579 15.99 31.32 22.72
CA ASN A 579 17.22 30.75 23.25
C ASN A 579 18.10 30.28 22.10
N ILE A 580 19.36 30.71 22.07
CA ILE A 580 20.33 30.28 21.05
C ILE A 580 21.47 29.55 21.77
N LYS A 581 21.74 28.29 21.40
CA LYS A 581 22.75 27.46 22.05
C LYS A 581 23.61 26.73 21.03
N GLY A 582 24.94 26.89 21.12
CA GLY A 582 25.87 26.17 20.25
C GLY A 582 25.76 26.56 18.77
N ALA A 583 25.17 27.71 18.45
CA ALA A 583 25.06 28.19 17.08
C ALA A 583 26.37 28.84 16.62
N ASP A 584 26.66 28.71 15.32
CA ASP A 584 27.74 29.39 14.62
C ASP A 584 27.14 30.51 13.75
N PHE A 585 27.76 31.69 13.76
CA PHE A 585 27.32 32.85 13.00
C PHE A 585 28.40 33.23 12.01
N GLN A 586 28.06 33.16 10.73
CA GLN A 586 28.98 33.45 9.64
C GLN A 586 28.47 34.66 8.88
N LYS A 587 29.36 35.61 8.57
CA LYS A 587 29.07 36.64 7.58
C LYS A 587 29.22 36.00 6.20
N ARG A 588 28.29 36.28 5.27
CA ARG A 588 28.46 35.93 3.87
C ARG A 588 29.69 36.67 3.33
N ASN A 589 30.76 35.95 2.98
CA ASN A 589 31.97 36.54 2.41
C ASN A 589 31.74 36.83 0.92
N ASP A 590 31.10 37.95 0.62
CA ASP A 590 31.22 38.53 -0.70
C ASP A 590 32.61 39.17 -0.79
N ALA A 591 33.44 38.69 -1.72
CA ALA A 591 34.83 39.12 -1.91
C ALA A 591 34.98 40.57 -2.42
N VAL A 592 34.11 41.51 -2.02
CA VAL A 592 34.13 42.91 -2.45
C VAL A 592 34.00 43.92 -1.30
N ASP A 593 33.72 43.51 -0.07
CA ASP A 593 33.72 44.46 1.04
C ASP A 593 35.07 44.47 1.74
N GLY A 594 35.97 45.31 1.22
CA GLY A 594 37.10 45.80 2.00
C GLY A 594 36.60 46.67 3.14
N GLU A 595 36.25 46.03 4.27
CA GLU A 595 36.23 46.60 5.62
C GLU A 595 36.21 45.50 6.69
#